data_AF-A0A1Y4UE80-F1
#
_entry.id   AF-A0A1Y4UE80-F1
#
_cell.length_a   1.000
_cell.length_b   1.000
_cell.length_c   1.000
_cell.angle_alpha   90.00
_cell.angle_beta   90.00
_cell.angle_gamma   90.00
#
_symmetry.space_group_name_H-M   'P 1'
#
loop_
_entity.id
_entity.type
_entity.pdbx_description
1 polymer ?
#
loop_
_entity_poly.entity_id
_entity_poly.type
_entity_poly.pdbx_seq_one_letter_code
_entity_poly.pdbx_strand_id
1 'polypeptide(L)'
;MEHNTNQERMREIEIFGIPALFSPNRVAPGDIYPGLHHYELMSSPTFPDSPRHLTTDAGEKFLGTVLSPVKIHLTADGQREIEPGDLFLDIEAGSYTPAEFEEKYLSPGYGPQTDRHGKRS
;
A
#
# COMPACT_ATOMS: atom_id res chain seq x y z
N MET A 1 -10.93 -11.24 -20.86
CA MET A 1 -10.88 -10.02 -20.05
C MET A 1 -9.45 -9.93 -19.57
N GLU A 2 -8.65 -9.07 -20.18
CA GLU A 2 -7.26 -8.86 -19.77
C GLU A 2 -7.29 -8.19 -18.39
N HIS A 3 -7.03 -8.99 -17.36
CA HIS A 3 -6.68 -8.47 -16.06
C HIS A 3 -5.26 -7.93 -16.21
N ASN A 4 -5.12 -6.66 -16.58
CA ASN A 4 -3.86 -5.95 -16.46
C ASN A 4 -3.59 -5.75 -14.96
N THR A 5 -3.27 -6.86 -14.30
CA THR A 5 -2.66 -6.89 -12.99
C THR A 5 -1.27 -6.35 -13.24
N ASN A 6 -1.00 -5.09 -12.89
CA ASN A 6 0.36 -4.59 -12.90
C ASN A 6 1.17 -5.47 -11.93
N GLN A 7 1.88 -6.43 -12.52
CA GLN A 7 2.73 -7.38 -11.81
C GLN A 7 4.03 -6.72 -11.35
N GLU A 8 4.11 -5.37 -11.34
CA GLU A 8 5.26 -4.67 -10.80
C GLU A 8 5.35 -5.00 -9.32
N ARG A 9 6.51 -5.55 -8.95
CA ARG A 9 6.80 -5.87 -7.56
C ARG A 9 7.11 -4.58 -6.84
N MET A 10 6.21 -4.22 -5.95
CA MET A 10 6.32 -3.05 -5.08
C MET A 10 6.98 -3.49 -3.77
N ARG A 11 7.77 -2.62 -3.15
CA ARG A 11 8.39 -2.95 -1.87
C ARG A 11 7.33 -2.94 -0.77
N GLU A 12 7.33 -3.94 0.09
CA GLU A 12 6.52 -3.87 1.30
C GLU A 12 7.17 -2.84 2.24
N ILE A 13 6.34 -1.94 2.75
CA ILE A 13 6.69 -0.88 3.68
C ILE A 13 5.65 -0.87 4.79
N GLU A 14 5.93 -0.17 5.88
CA GLU A 14 4.94 0.06 6.93
C GLU A 14 4.69 1.56 7.06
N ILE A 15 3.42 1.97 7.06
CA ILE A 15 3.00 3.36 7.22
C ILE A 15 1.87 3.47 8.24
N PHE A 16 2.04 4.30 9.28
CA PHE A 16 1.16 4.40 10.44
C PHE A 16 0.92 3.06 11.17
N GLY A 17 1.92 2.17 11.17
CA GLY A 17 1.80 0.80 11.68
C GLY A 17 0.91 -0.12 10.82
N ILE A 18 0.63 0.29 9.57
CA ILE A 18 -0.14 -0.48 8.60
C ILE A 18 0.83 -0.95 7.50
N PRO A 19 0.90 -2.25 7.21
CA PRO A 19 1.68 -2.74 6.08
C PRO A 19 1.08 -2.22 4.78
N ALA A 20 1.91 -1.76 3.87
CA ALA A 20 1.53 -1.20 2.60
C ALA A 20 2.59 -1.52 1.54
N LEU A 21 2.25 -1.36 0.26
CA LEU A 21 3.20 -1.48 -0.84
C LEU A 21 3.64 -0.10 -1.29
N PHE A 22 4.93 0.05 -1.55
CA PHE A 22 5.55 1.26 -2.08
C PHE A 22 6.11 1.02 -3.48
N SER A 23 5.74 1.91 -4.41
CA SER A 23 6.38 2.03 -5.71
C SER A 23 6.99 3.42 -5.89
N PRO A 24 8.24 3.54 -6.36
CA PRO A 24 8.81 4.83 -6.75
C PRO A 24 8.17 5.40 -8.03
N ASN A 25 7.45 4.57 -8.80
CA ASN A 25 6.75 5.00 -10.01
C ASN A 25 5.31 5.43 -9.69
N ARG A 26 4.78 6.37 -10.47
CA ARG A 26 3.33 6.65 -10.43
C ARG A 26 2.58 5.45 -10.99
N VAL A 27 1.75 4.87 -10.14
CA VAL A 27 0.80 3.85 -10.56
C VAL A 27 -0.47 4.56 -11.03
N ALA A 28 -0.92 4.25 -12.25
CA ALA A 28 -2.13 4.87 -12.78
C ALA A 28 -3.35 4.40 -11.96
N PRO A 29 -4.32 5.28 -11.65
CA PRO A 29 -5.56 4.89 -10.94
C PRO A 29 -6.45 3.93 -11.75
N GLY A 30 -6.16 3.74 -13.04
CA GLY A 30 -6.79 2.73 -13.89
C GLY A 30 -6.23 1.32 -13.71
N ASP A 31 -5.14 1.17 -12.96
CA ASP A 31 -4.65 -0.12 -12.49
C ASP A 31 -5.48 -0.50 -11.26
N ILE A 32 -6.65 -1.08 -11.52
CA ILE A 32 -7.65 -1.35 -10.50
C ILE A 32 -7.15 -2.49 -9.62
N TYR A 33 -6.70 -2.16 -8.41
CA TYR A 33 -6.43 -3.13 -7.34
C TYR A 33 -7.70 -3.28 -6.48
N PRO A 34 -8.53 -4.31 -6.70
CA PRO A 34 -9.76 -4.46 -5.96
C PRO A 34 -9.48 -4.66 -4.46
N GLY A 35 -9.78 -3.64 -3.66
CA GLY A 35 -9.63 -3.71 -2.19
C GLY A 35 -8.40 -3.02 -1.62
N LEU A 36 -7.44 -2.58 -2.45
CA LEU A 36 -6.35 -1.72 -1.99
C LEU A 36 -6.70 -0.24 -2.17
N HIS A 37 -6.31 0.56 -1.18
CA HIS A 37 -6.42 2.00 -1.19
C HIS A 37 -5.13 2.63 -1.70
N HIS A 38 -5.26 3.41 -2.78
CA HIS A 38 -4.17 4.15 -3.39
C HIS A 38 -3.94 5.49 -2.70
N TYR A 39 -2.67 5.74 -2.36
CA TYR A 39 -2.17 6.99 -1.81
C TYR A 39 -0.85 7.36 -2.49
N GLU A 40 -0.47 8.63 -2.43
CA GLU A 40 0.79 9.16 -2.94
C GLU A 40 1.55 9.84 -1.80
N LEU A 41 2.86 9.62 -1.76
CA LEU A 41 3.77 10.32 -0.85
C LEU A 41 4.16 11.67 -1.46
N MET A 42 4.10 12.69 -0.61
CA MET A 42 4.44 14.06 -0.94
C MET A 42 5.67 14.51 -0.14
N SER A 43 6.65 15.08 -0.85
CA SER A 43 7.80 15.77 -0.25
C SER A 43 7.40 17.13 0.32
N SER A 44 8.07 17.56 1.38
CA SER A 44 7.97 18.95 1.82
C SER A 44 9.03 19.81 1.12
N PRO A 45 8.77 21.11 0.90
CA PRO A 45 9.81 22.02 0.36
C PRO A 45 11.04 22.12 1.27
N THR A 46 10.90 21.78 2.55
CA THR A 46 11.99 21.74 3.54
C THR A 46 12.83 20.48 3.49
N PHE A 47 12.26 19.34 3.06
CA PHE A 47 12.92 18.04 2.99
C PHE A 47 12.50 17.34 1.69
N PRO A 48 13.16 17.64 0.56
CA PRO A 48 12.80 17.05 -0.73
C PRO A 48 13.01 15.53 -0.75
N ASP A 49 14.00 15.02 -0.01
CA ASP A 49 14.34 13.59 0.08
C ASP A 49 13.51 12.81 1.10
N SER A 50 12.54 13.43 1.78
CA SER A 50 11.75 12.75 2.81
C SER A 50 10.26 12.94 2.62
N PRO A 51 9.48 11.84 2.56
CA PRO A 51 8.03 11.93 2.54
C PRO A 51 7.54 12.49 3.88
N ARG A 52 6.82 13.61 3.80
CA ARG A 52 6.26 14.32 4.97
C ARG A 52 4.76 14.23 5.03
N HIS A 53 4.10 14.06 3.88
CA HIS A 53 2.66 13.97 3.80
C HIS A 53 2.25 12.79 2.93
N LEU A 54 1.17 12.11 3.32
CA LEU A 54 0.44 11.14 2.52
C LEU A 54 -0.83 11.81 2.00
N THR A 55 -1.10 11.72 0.71
CA THR A 55 -2.29 12.31 0.06
C THR A 55 -2.86 11.31 -0.94
N THR A 56 -4.05 11.56 -1.50
CA THR A 56 -4.53 10.82 -2.67
C THR A 56 -3.96 11.35 -3.99
N ASP A 57 -3.55 12.62 -4.02
CA ASP A 57 -2.92 13.27 -5.17
C ASP A 57 -1.82 14.23 -4.69
N ALA A 58 -0.58 13.93 -5.04
CA ALA A 58 0.61 14.68 -4.67
C ALA A 58 1.02 15.73 -5.71
N GLY A 59 0.38 15.77 -6.88
CA GLY A 59 0.70 16.70 -7.96
C GLY A 59 2.20 16.77 -8.24
N GLU A 60 2.78 17.96 -8.32
CA GLU A 60 4.20 18.17 -8.64
C GLU A 60 5.18 17.68 -7.56
N LYS A 61 4.71 17.38 -6.35
CA LYS A 61 5.54 16.98 -5.19
C LYS A 61 5.55 15.46 -4.95
N PHE A 62 5.17 14.68 -5.96
CA PHE A 62 5.13 13.22 -5.90
C PHE A 62 6.51 12.62 -5.62
N LEU A 63 6.58 11.75 -4.61
CA LEU A 63 7.76 10.95 -4.29
C LEU A 63 7.57 9.46 -4.58
N GLY A 64 6.33 8.98 -4.57
CA GLY A 64 6.04 7.57 -4.77
C GLY A 64 4.58 7.25 -4.48
N THR A 65 4.15 6.09 -4.94
CA THR A 65 2.81 5.55 -4.70
C THR A 65 2.85 4.57 -3.53
N VAL A 66 1.81 4.62 -2.70
CA VAL A 66 1.58 3.72 -1.57
C VAL A 66 0.22 3.05 -1.73
N LEU A 67 0.19 1.72 -1.72
CA LEU A 67 -1.05 0.93 -1.71
C LEU A 67 -1.24 0.30 -0.33
N SER A 68 -2.31 0.68 0.35
CA SER A 68 -2.64 0.16 1.68
C SER A 68 -3.87 -0.74 1.62
N PRO A 69 -3.91 -1.89 2.31
CA PRO A 69 -5.10 -2.72 2.39
C PRO A 69 -6.16 -2.07 3.29
N VAL A 70 -5.75 -1.15 4.16
CA VAL A 70 -6.62 -0.43 5.08
C VAL A 70 -6.75 1.02 4.63
N LYS A 71 -7.97 1.56 4.71
CA LYS A 71 -8.20 2.98 4.46
C LYS A 71 -7.52 3.82 5.53
N ILE A 72 -6.52 4.59 5.11
CA ILE A 72 -5.84 5.58 5.93
C ILE A 72 -6.72 6.83 6.01
N HIS A 73 -7.02 7.27 7.23
CA HIS A 73 -7.82 8.48 7.47
C HIS A 73 -6.95 9.72 7.24
N LEU A 74 -7.21 10.42 6.13
CA LEU A 74 -6.58 11.70 5.82
C LEU A 74 -7.28 12.82 6.60
N THR A 75 -6.59 13.95 6.78
CA THR A 75 -7.18 15.14 7.40
C THR A 75 -8.22 15.79 6.48
N ALA A 76 -8.93 16.82 6.96
CA ALA A 76 -9.92 17.55 6.17
C ALA A 76 -9.36 18.17 4.88
N ASP A 77 -8.04 18.40 4.84
CA ASP A 77 -7.33 18.94 3.68
C ASP A 77 -6.99 17.86 2.62
N GLY A 78 -7.32 16.59 2.89
CA GLY A 78 -7.03 15.48 1.98
C GLY A 78 -5.58 14.98 2.04
N GLN A 79 -4.82 15.44 3.03
CA GLN A 79 -3.46 14.99 3.32
C GLN A 79 -3.30 14.53 4.76
N ARG A 80 -2.28 13.73 5.05
CA ARG A 80 -1.94 13.26 6.40
C ARG A 80 -0.45 13.44 6.63
N GLU A 81 -0.08 14.12 7.71
CA GLU A 81 1.32 14.25 8.09
C GLU A 81 1.90 12.89 8.50
N ILE A 82 3.14 12.62 8.08
CA ILE A 82 3.91 11.43 8.41
C ILE A 82 5.01 11.87 9.35
N GLU A 83 4.97 11.41 10.60
CA GLU A 83 6.02 11.71 11.57
C GLU A 83 7.22 10.76 11.39
N PRO A 84 8.43 11.17 11.82
CA PRO A 84 9.57 10.26 11.89
C PRO A 84 9.27 9.10 12.83
N GLY A 85 9.07 7.91 12.26
CA GLY A 85 8.64 6.70 12.98
C GLY A 85 7.25 6.19 12.58
N ASP A 86 6.48 6.95 11.79
CA ASP A 86 5.26 6.43 11.16
C ASP A 86 5.54 5.67 9.87
N LEU A 87 6.65 5.97 9.18
CA LEU A 87 7.00 5.35 7.90
C LEU A 87 8.30 4.55 8.00
N PHE A 88 8.23 3.27 7.65
CA PHE A 88 9.35 2.35 7.52
C PHE A 88 9.40 1.80 6.10
N LEU A 89 10.36 2.27 5.31
CA LEU A 89 10.58 1.82 3.94
C LEU A 89 11.41 0.52 3.85
N ASP A 90 12.09 0.16 4.93
CA ASP A 90 13.04 -0.95 5.00
C ASP A 90 12.62 -1.91 6.12
N ILE A 91 11.63 -2.75 5.83
CA ILE A 91 11.06 -3.70 6.80
C ILE A 91 11.53 -5.16 6.56
N GLU A 92 12.61 -5.37 5.81
CA GLU A 92 13.12 -6.70 5.37
C GLU A 92 12.07 -7.64 4.73
N ALA A 93 10.86 -7.16 4.48
CA ALA A 93 9.75 -7.97 3.99
C ALA A 93 9.82 -8.27 2.48
N GLY A 94 10.68 -7.57 1.75
CA GLY A 94 10.90 -7.80 0.31
C GLY A 94 9.91 -7.05 -0.58
N SER A 95 9.69 -7.58 -1.79
CA SER A 95 8.82 -6.95 -2.79
C SER A 95 7.73 -7.91 -3.25
N TYR A 96 6.48 -7.43 -3.22
CA TYR A 96 5.29 -8.18 -3.59
C TYR A 96 4.49 -7.45 -4.67
N THR A 97 3.73 -8.21 -5.44
CA THR A 97 2.72 -7.63 -6.32
C THR A 97 1.49 -7.22 -5.49
N PRO A 98 0.70 -6.23 -5.96
CA PRO A 98 -0.55 -5.83 -5.32
C PRO A 98 -1.52 -6.99 -5.10
N ALA A 99 -1.59 -7.94 -6.04
CA ALA A 99 -2.42 -9.14 -5.91
C ALA A 99 -1.93 -10.09 -4.80
N GLU A 100 -0.62 -10.35 -4.70
CA GLU A 100 -0.05 -11.16 -3.62
C GLU A 100 -0.28 -10.53 -2.24
N PHE A 101 -0.14 -9.20 -2.18
CA PHE A 101 -0.34 -8.46 -0.95
C PHE A 101 -1.82 -8.42 -0.54
N GLU A 102 -2.74 -8.20 -1.49
CA GLU A 102 -4.17 -8.35 -1.26
C GLU A 102 -4.51 -9.77 -0.76
N GLU A 103 -3.96 -10.81 -1.37
CA GLU A 103 -4.18 -12.19 -0.92
C GLU A 103 -3.67 -12.40 0.52
N LYS A 104 -2.50 -11.86 0.85
CA LYS A 104 -1.88 -11.98 2.18
C LYS A 104 -2.67 -11.27 3.28
N TYR A 105 -3.23 -10.09 3.01
CA TYR A 105 -3.84 -9.23 4.03
C TYR A 105 -5.38 -9.10 3.96
N LEU A 106 -5.98 -9.28 2.79
CA LEU A 106 -7.41 -9.07 2.54
C LEU A 106 -8.17 -10.35 2.19
N SER A 107 -7.50 -11.46 1.82
CA SER A 107 -8.25 -12.68 1.54
C SER A 107 -8.86 -13.28 2.82
N PRO A 108 -10.18 -13.56 2.82
CA PRO A 108 -10.89 -14.15 3.96
C PRO A 108 -10.46 -15.61 4.24
N GLY A 109 -9.49 -16.15 3.49
CA GLY A 109 -8.94 -17.49 3.63
C GLY A 109 -7.68 -17.60 4.51
N TYR A 110 -7.09 -16.49 4.95
CA TYR A 110 -5.93 -16.50 5.86
C TYR A 110 -6.36 -16.54 7.34
N GLY A 111 -7.34 -17.38 7.67
CA GLY A 111 -7.36 -18.04 8.97
C GLY A 111 -6.39 -19.21 8.92
N PRO A 112 -5.91 -19.77 10.05
CA PRO A 112 -5.26 -21.08 10.00
C PRO A 112 -6.17 -21.97 9.16
N GLN A 113 -5.59 -22.65 8.18
CA GLN A 113 -6.26 -23.73 7.46
C GLN A 113 -6.66 -24.73 8.55
N THR A 114 -7.82 -24.52 9.17
CA THR A 114 -8.49 -25.52 9.96
C THR A 114 -8.87 -26.52 8.90
N ASP A 115 -7.96 -27.47 8.72
CA ASP A 115 -8.21 -28.83 8.33
C ASP A 115 -9.67 -29.18 8.69
N ARG A 116 -10.58 -28.92 7.75
CA ARG A 116 -11.88 -29.55 7.76
C ARG A 116 -11.68 -30.83 6.98
N HIS A 117 -10.92 -31.75 7.58
CA HIS A 117 -11.18 -33.17 7.44
C HIS A 117 -12.56 -33.48 8.07
N GLY A 118 -13.62 -32.89 7.51
CA GLY A 118 -14.99 -33.32 7.71
C GLY A 118 -15.24 -34.50 6.79
N LYS A 119 -14.64 -35.63 7.17
CA LYS A 119 -14.82 -36.93 6.52
C LYS A 119 -16.32 -37.17 6.31
N ARG A 120 -16.72 -37.30 5.04
CA ARG A 120 -17.97 -37.97 4.68
C ARG A 120 -17.99 -39.33 5.38
N SER A 121 -18.97 -39.55 6.25
CA SER A 121 -19.56 -40.86 6.55
C SER A 121 -20.95 -40.63 7.13
#